data_AF-A0A2N1CV31-F1
#
_entry.id   AF-A0A2N1CV31-F1
#
_cell.length_a   1.000
_cell.length_b   1.000
_cell.length_c   1.000
_cell.angle_alpha   90.00
_cell.angle_beta   90.00
_cell.angle_gamma   90.00
#
_symmetry.space_group_name_H-M   'P 1'
#
loop_
_entity.id
_entity.type
_entity.pdbx_description
1 polymer ?
#
loop_
_entity_poly.entity_id
_entity_poly.type
_entity_poly.pdbx_seq_one_letter_code
_entity_poly.pdbx_strand_id
1 'polypeptide(L)'
;MAELEAGREFQFSRLDFDNVRRILYKKAGIQLADSKDSMVYSRLARRLRALKITSVAEYLKYLEANRSEDQAFINALTTNLTSFFREKHHFPALRDYLEKHPGKKRIWCAASSTGEEPYSIAMTVAETFGSFTTPVEIIASDIDSAVLDKAKAGIYTQNNVTDLSQEQLKEFFHRGIGLNHGKIRVVPELRKMVDFRQNNLTHSKWDIKPLIDVIFCRNVMIYFDKDTQVKILSQMIDLMPATGLYFAGHSESFSNAGHLVAPLGKTLYRPVKGKP
;
A
#
# COMPACT_ATOMS: atom_id res chain seq x y z
N MET A 1 -15.67 -36.24 -8.49
CA MET A 1 -15.68 -35.21 -9.54
C MET A 1 -16.47 -34.04 -8.98
N ALA A 2 -15.84 -32.91 -8.65
CA ALA A 2 -16.59 -31.75 -8.19
C ALA A 2 -17.36 -31.17 -9.39
N GLU A 3 -18.68 -31.08 -9.29
CA GLU A 3 -19.50 -30.40 -10.30
C GLU A 3 -19.06 -28.94 -10.44
N LEU A 4 -18.87 -28.49 -11.67
CA LEU A 4 -18.60 -27.09 -11.98
C LEU A 4 -19.88 -26.30 -11.68
N GLU A 5 -19.83 -25.35 -10.74
CA GLU A 5 -20.90 -24.36 -10.59
C GLU A 5 -21.10 -23.62 -11.93
N ALA A 6 -22.36 -23.43 -12.32
CA ALA A 6 -22.72 -22.85 -13.61
C ALA A 6 -21.99 -21.52 -13.87
N GLY A 7 -21.19 -21.48 -14.95
CA GLY A 7 -20.45 -20.29 -15.38
C GLY A 7 -18.98 -20.21 -14.95
N ARG A 8 -18.44 -21.21 -14.23
CA ARG A 8 -17.00 -21.29 -13.93
C ARG A 8 -16.25 -22.09 -15.01
N GLU A 9 -15.25 -21.46 -15.64
CA GLU A 9 -14.28 -22.06 -16.58
C GLU A 9 -13.36 -23.10 -15.91
N PHE A 10 -12.97 -22.91 -14.65
CA PHE A 10 -12.02 -23.76 -13.92
C PHE A 10 -12.65 -24.43 -12.72
N GLN A 11 -12.19 -25.65 -12.40
CA GLN A 11 -12.61 -26.33 -11.17
C GLN A 11 -12.10 -25.56 -9.94
N PHE A 12 -13.03 -25.20 -9.05
CA PHE A 12 -12.77 -24.48 -7.82
C PHE A 12 -13.78 -24.89 -6.75
N SER A 13 -13.31 -25.60 -5.73
CA SER A 13 -14.11 -26.08 -4.62
C SER A 13 -13.96 -25.20 -3.37
N ARG A 14 -14.83 -25.42 -2.37
CA ARG A 14 -14.69 -24.78 -1.06
C ARG A 14 -13.36 -25.12 -0.38
N LEU A 15 -12.89 -26.37 -0.53
CA LEU A 15 -11.59 -26.80 -0.01
C LEU A 15 -10.44 -26.02 -0.66
N ASP A 16 -10.52 -25.76 -1.97
CA ASP A 16 -9.52 -24.96 -2.68
C ASP A 16 -9.51 -23.52 -2.16
N PHE A 17 -10.68 -22.93 -1.94
CA PHE A 17 -10.81 -21.61 -1.36
C PHE A 17 -10.16 -21.55 0.03
N ASP A 18 -10.46 -22.48 0.92
CA ASP A 18 -9.89 -22.48 2.27
C ASP A 18 -8.36 -22.70 2.26
N ASN A 19 -7.85 -23.49 1.30
CA ASN A 19 -6.41 -23.60 1.09
C ASN A 19 -5.77 -22.30 0.58
N VAL A 20 -6.41 -21.61 -0.38
CA VAL A 20 -5.95 -20.29 -0.85
C VAL A 20 -5.88 -19.31 0.32
N ARG A 21 -6.91 -19.26 1.18
CA ARG A 21 -6.94 -18.39 2.37
C ARG A 21 -5.78 -18.68 3.30
N ARG A 22 -5.56 -19.95 3.63
CA ARG A 22 -4.46 -20.37 4.51
C ARG A 22 -3.09 -19.99 3.95
N ILE A 23 -2.88 -20.20 2.65
CA ILE A 23 -1.61 -19.88 1.98
C ILE A 23 -1.40 -18.37 1.92
N LEU A 24 -2.44 -17.60 1.56
CA LEU A 24 -2.37 -16.14 1.51
C LEU A 24 -2.10 -15.55 2.89
N TYR A 25 -2.79 -16.02 3.92
CA TYR A 25 -2.54 -15.61 5.31
C TYR A 25 -1.09 -15.92 5.72
N LYS A 26 -0.59 -17.12 5.45
CA LYS A 26 0.80 -17.49 5.77
C LYS A 26 1.83 -16.62 5.03
N LYS A 27 1.57 -16.25 3.77
CA LYS A 27 2.52 -15.49 2.94
C LYS A 27 2.44 -13.97 3.16
N ALA A 28 1.27 -13.42 3.42
CA ALA A 28 1.02 -11.98 3.39
C ALA A 28 0.25 -11.44 4.62
N GLY A 29 -0.21 -12.31 5.53
CA GLY A 29 -1.09 -11.95 6.65
C GLY A 29 -2.53 -11.62 6.27
N ILE A 30 -2.86 -11.57 4.99
CA ILE A 30 -4.17 -11.11 4.53
C ILE A 30 -5.25 -12.14 4.88
N GLN A 31 -6.22 -11.70 5.67
CA GLN A 31 -7.40 -12.47 6.02
C GLN A 31 -8.51 -12.22 4.99
N LEU A 32 -8.90 -13.28 4.29
CA LEU A 32 -10.05 -13.25 3.39
C LEU A 32 -11.30 -13.72 4.13
N ALA A 33 -12.37 -12.93 4.02
CA ALA A 33 -13.70 -13.32 4.48
C ALA A 33 -14.30 -14.42 3.59
N ASP A 34 -15.18 -15.25 4.16
CA ASP A 34 -15.84 -16.36 3.47
C ASP A 34 -16.60 -15.94 2.21
N SER A 35 -17.15 -14.72 2.21
CA SER A 35 -17.90 -14.13 1.10
C SER A 35 -17.03 -13.69 -0.09
N LYS A 36 -15.71 -13.91 -0.06
CA LYS A 36 -14.78 -13.49 -1.11
C LYS A 36 -14.41 -14.61 -2.09
N ASP A 37 -15.09 -15.76 -2.05
CA ASP A 37 -14.85 -16.91 -2.93
C ASP A 37 -14.86 -16.54 -4.42
N SER A 38 -15.86 -15.78 -4.85
CA SER A 38 -16.05 -15.37 -6.25
C SER A 38 -14.97 -14.39 -6.70
N MET A 39 -14.50 -13.52 -5.80
CA MET A 39 -13.36 -12.64 -6.05
C MET A 39 -12.07 -13.44 -6.21
N VAL A 40 -11.82 -14.39 -5.31
CA VAL A 40 -10.63 -15.27 -5.39
C VAL A 40 -10.63 -16.03 -6.70
N TYR A 41 -11.75 -16.67 -7.05
CA TYR A 41 -11.91 -17.39 -8.31
C TYR A 41 -11.58 -16.51 -9.52
N SER A 42 -12.24 -15.34 -9.63
CA SER A 42 -12.07 -14.43 -10.77
C SER A 42 -10.61 -13.96 -10.95
N ARG A 43 -9.91 -13.71 -9.84
CA ARG A 43 -8.53 -13.25 -9.88
C ARG A 43 -7.54 -14.38 -10.18
N LEU A 44 -7.71 -15.55 -9.57
CA LEU A 44 -6.85 -16.72 -9.84
C LEU A 44 -7.07 -17.29 -11.25
N ALA A 45 -8.28 -17.23 -11.80
CA ALA A 45 -8.56 -17.68 -13.17
C ALA A 45 -7.63 -17.04 -14.22
N ARG A 46 -7.19 -15.79 -13.99
CA ARG A 46 -6.18 -15.13 -14.86
C ARG A 46 -4.81 -15.81 -14.80
N ARG A 47 -4.40 -16.26 -13.62
CA ARG A 47 -3.15 -17.02 -13.40
C ARG A 47 -3.25 -18.41 -14.02
N LEU A 48 -4.36 -19.11 -13.80
CA LEU A 48 -4.62 -20.43 -14.39
C LEU A 48 -4.52 -20.38 -15.93
N ARG A 49 -5.15 -19.38 -16.57
CA ARG A 49 -5.02 -19.16 -18.03
C ARG A 49 -3.57 -18.92 -18.47
N ALA A 50 -2.84 -18.06 -17.76
CA ALA A 50 -1.46 -17.74 -18.10
C ALA A 50 -0.53 -18.96 -18.00
N LEU A 51 -0.80 -19.87 -17.05
CA LEU A 51 -0.02 -21.09 -16.81
C LEU A 51 -0.57 -22.32 -17.54
N LYS A 52 -1.71 -22.18 -18.24
CA LYS A 52 -2.46 -23.28 -18.88
C LYS A 52 -2.81 -24.42 -17.90
N ILE A 53 -3.18 -24.05 -16.67
CA ILE A 53 -3.60 -24.98 -15.61
C ILE A 53 -5.13 -25.00 -15.53
N THR A 54 -5.73 -26.18 -15.32
CA THR A 54 -7.18 -26.39 -15.48
C THR A 54 -7.99 -26.39 -14.18
N SER A 55 -7.32 -26.42 -13.02
CA SER A 55 -7.98 -26.36 -11.71
C SER A 55 -7.19 -25.56 -10.68
N VAL A 56 -7.89 -25.02 -9.68
CA VAL A 56 -7.21 -24.32 -8.58
C VAL A 56 -6.40 -25.32 -7.73
N ALA A 57 -6.87 -26.55 -7.57
CA ALA A 57 -6.12 -27.60 -6.89
C ALA A 57 -4.74 -27.87 -7.54
N GLU A 58 -4.69 -27.99 -8.87
CA GLU A 58 -3.42 -28.12 -9.62
C GLU A 58 -2.56 -26.87 -9.48
N TYR A 59 -3.16 -25.69 -9.54
CA TYR A 59 -2.43 -24.43 -9.35
C TYR A 59 -1.79 -24.33 -7.97
N LEU A 60 -2.47 -24.78 -6.91
CA LEU A 60 -1.91 -24.80 -5.56
C LEU A 60 -0.73 -25.77 -5.42
N LYS A 61 -0.80 -26.94 -6.07
CA LYS A 61 0.34 -27.86 -6.15
C LYS A 61 1.52 -27.24 -6.90
N TYR A 62 1.24 -26.57 -8.02
CA TYR A 62 2.26 -25.84 -8.78
C TYR A 62 2.90 -24.73 -7.94
N LEU A 63 2.11 -23.95 -7.21
CA LEU A 63 2.58 -22.87 -6.32
C LEU A 63 3.49 -23.41 -5.21
N GLU A 64 3.18 -24.58 -4.65
CA GLU A 64 4.03 -25.22 -3.64
C GLU A 64 5.39 -25.63 -4.18
N ALA A 65 5.42 -26.20 -5.40
CA ALA A 65 6.65 -26.62 -6.06
C ALA A 65 7.47 -25.46 -6.66
N ASN A 66 6.84 -24.34 -7.01
CA ASN A 66 7.46 -23.24 -7.76
C ASN A 66 7.38 -21.92 -6.99
N ARG A 67 8.39 -21.66 -6.16
CA ARG A 67 8.47 -20.44 -5.34
C ARG A 67 8.46 -19.14 -6.13
N SER A 68 8.82 -19.16 -7.42
CA SER A 68 8.75 -17.99 -8.31
C SER A 68 7.32 -17.52 -8.57
N GLU A 69 6.30 -18.38 -8.39
CA GLU A 69 4.88 -18.02 -8.56
C GLU A 69 4.30 -17.31 -7.33
N ASP A 70 4.99 -17.35 -6.17
CA ASP A 70 4.55 -16.73 -4.92
C ASP A 70 4.10 -15.28 -5.10
N GLN A 71 4.91 -14.51 -5.83
CA GLN A 71 4.62 -13.09 -6.03
C GLN A 71 3.39 -12.87 -6.89
N ALA A 72 3.22 -13.65 -7.95
CA ALA A 72 2.07 -13.54 -8.83
C ALA A 72 0.78 -13.99 -8.13
N PHE A 73 0.86 -14.97 -7.24
CA PHE A 73 -0.22 -15.37 -6.35
C PHE A 73 -0.63 -14.23 -5.41
N ILE A 74 0.33 -13.58 -4.75
CA ILE A 74 0.07 -12.44 -3.86
C ILE A 74 -0.55 -11.28 -4.63
N ASN A 75 0.06 -10.86 -5.74
CA ASN A 75 -0.43 -9.76 -6.59
C ASN A 75 -1.85 -10.02 -7.12
N ALA A 76 -2.21 -11.29 -7.35
CA ALA A 76 -3.55 -11.65 -7.78
C ALA A 76 -4.58 -11.47 -6.64
N LEU A 77 -4.20 -11.49 -5.37
CA LEU A 77 -5.14 -11.52 -4.25
C LEU A 77 -5.12 -10.25 -3.38
N THR A 78 -4.17 -9.35 -3.60
CA THR A 78 -4.13 -7.99 -3.02
C THR A 78 -5.26 -7.10 -3.55
N THR A 79 -5.72 -6.14 -2.75
CA THR A 79 -6.74 -5.17 -3.16
C THR A 79 -6.14 -3.77 -3.11
N ASN A 80 -6.07 -3.12 -4.26
CA ASN A 80 -5.17 -1.99 -4.49
C ASN A 80 -5.92 -0.68 -4.78
N LEU A 81 -7.07 -0.44 -4.14
CA LEU A 81 -7.85 0.78 -4.37
C LEU A 81 -7.19 1.99 -3.69
N THR A 82 -6.75 2.95 -4.50
CA THR A 82 -6.13 4.19 -4.03
C THR A 82 -6.49 5.35 -4.97
N SER A 83 -6.24 6.58 -4.53
CA SER A 83 -6.44 7.80 -5.30
C SER A 83 -5.53 8.90 -4.79
N PHE A 84 -5.23 9.88 -5.65
CA PHE A 84 -4.47 11.06 -5.25
C PHE A 84 -5.22 11.81 -4.15
N PHE A 85 -4.46 12.21 -3.13
CA PHE A 85 -4.96 12.93 -1.96
C PHE A 85 -6.15 12.25 -1.26
N ARG A 86 -6.22 10.91 -1.29
CA ARG A 86 -7.18 10.17 -0.45
C ARG A 86 -7.06 10.60 1.01
N GLU A 87 -8.19 10.85 1.66
CA GLU A 87 -8.26 11.40 3.02
C GLU A 87 -7.48 12.73 3.14
N LYS A 88 -7.93 13.73 2.35
CA LYS A 88 -7.29 15.05 2.13
C LYS A 88 -6.86 15.77 3.42
N HIS A 89 -7.52 15.53 4.56
CA HIS A 89 -7.21 16.18 5.84
C HIS A 89 -5.83 15.79 6.41
N HIS A 90 -5.22 14.70 5.94
CA HIS A 90 -3.89 14.29 6.40
C HIS A 90 -2.75 15.17 5.87
N PHE A 91 -2.88 15.74 4.67
CA PHE A 91 -1.80 16.48 4.01
C PHE A 91 -1.54 17.86 4.63
N PRO A 92 -2.56 18.64 5.06
CA PRO A 92 -2.33 19.82 5.89
C PRO A 92 -1.59 19.48 7.19
N ALA A 93 -1.93 18.38 7.87
CA ALA A 93 -1.23 17.97 9.09
C ALA A 93 0.24 17.57 8.83
N LEU A 94 0.54 16.97 7.67
CA LEU A 94 1.91 16.71 7.24
C LEU A 94 2.69 18.01 7.01
N ARG A 95 2.10 18.99 6.31
CA ARG A 95 2.72 20.32 6.12
C ARG A 95 3.02 20.99 7.46
N ASP A 96 2.02 21.08 8.34
CA ASP A 96 2.19 21.68 9.68
C ASP A 96 3.31 20.98 10.49
N TYR A 97 3.43 19.66 10.34
CA TYR A 97 4.49 18.90 11.00
C TYR A 97 5.87 19.28 10.49
N LEU A 98 6.05 19.36 9.16
CA LEU A 98 7.32 19.69 8.53
C LEU A 98 7.76 21.13 8.82
N GLU A 99 6.82 22.07 8.87
CA GLU A 99 7.09 23.47 9.24
C GLU A 99 7.54 23.60 10.70
N LYS A 100 6.90 22.87 11.63
CA LYS A 100 7.24 22.89 13.07
C LYS A 100 8.51 22.12 13.42
N HIS A 101 8.94 21.20 12.55
CA HIS A 101 10.10 20.35 12.78
C HIS A 101 11.07 20.46 11.60
N PRO A 102 11.77 21.60 11.45
CA PRO A 102 12.69 21.81 10.35
C PRO A 102 13.87 20.82 10.40
N GLY A 103 14.52 20.63 9.25
CA GLY A 103 15.68 19.78 9.10
C GLY A 103 15.39 18.47 8.37
N LYS A 104 16.28 17.49 8.52
CA LYS A 104 16.16 16.20 7.83
C LYS A 104 14.99 15.40 8.40
N LYS A 105 14.13 14.90 7.52
CA LYS A 105 12.95 14.10 7.87
C LYS A 105 12.85 12.85 7.03
N ARG A 106 12.26 11.80 7.60
CA ARG A 106 12.03 10.53 6.91
C ARG A 106 10.57 10.15 6.99
N ILE A 107 9.95 9.95 5.84
CA ILE A 107 8.55 9.57 5.71
C ILE A 107 8.48 8.17 5.11
N TRP A 108 7.65 7.31 5.68
CA TRP A 108 7.37 5.99 5.14
C TRP A 108 5.89 5.83 4.79
N CYS A 109 5.59 5.64 3.51
CA CYS A 109 4.31 5.16 3.02
C CYS A 109 4.36 3.62 2.95
N ALA A 110 3.70 2.95 3.91
CA ALA A 110 3.87 1.52 4.17
C ALA A 110 3.05 0.60 3.26
N ALA A 111 2.05 1.15 2.56
CA ALA A 111 1.20 0.44 1.59
C ALA A 111 0.89 1.36 0.39
N SER A 112 1.87 1.52 -0.49
CA SER A 112 1.86 2.54 -1.54
C SER A 112 0.91 2.28 -2.70
N SER A 113 0.47 1.02 -2.89
CA SER A 113 -0.32 0.59 -4.03
C SER A 113 0.31 1.10 -5.35
N THR A 114 -0.47 1.70 -6.24
CA THR A 114 -0.05 2.23 -7.54
C THR A 114 0.61 3.60 -7.49
N GLY A 115 0.97 4.10 -6.30
CA GLY A 115 1.83 5.28 -6.11
C GLY A 115 1.11 6.60 -5.86
N GLU A 116 -0.21 6.65 -5.92
CA GLU A 116 -0.96 7.89 -5.70
C GLU A 116 -0.72 8.50 -4.32
N GLU A 117 -0.68 7.68 -3.25
CA GLU A 117 -0.39 8.14 -1.89
C GLU A 117 1.04 8.72 -1.74
N PRO A 118 2.12 8.00 -2.10
CA PRO A 118 3.46 8.56 -1.95
C PRO A 118 3.70 9.76 -2.87
N TYR A 119 3.06 9.85 -4.03
CA TYR A 119 3.14 11.07 -4.84
C TYR A 119 2.36 12.23 -4.24
N SER A 120 1.21 12.00 -3.58
CA SER A 120 0.56 13.07 -2.80
C SER A 120 1.41 13.55 -1.63
N ILE A 121 2.09 12.64 -0.93
CA ILE A 121 3.06 12.99 0.11
C ILE A 121 4.19 13.83 -0.50
N ALA A 122 4.78 13.39 -1.61
CA ALA A 122 5.86 14.11 -2.27
C ALA A 122 5.44 15.49 -2.78
N MET A 123 4.23 15.63 -3.34
CA MET A 123 3.67 16.93 -3.73
C MET A 123 3.52 17.86 -2.52
N THR A 124 2.96 17.37 -1.41
CA THR A 124 2.86 18.16 -0.18
C THR A 124 4.22 18.59 0.35
N VAL A 125 5.22 17.71 0.30
CA VAL A 125 6.61 18.03 0.68
C VAL A 125 7.17 19.11 -0.26
N ALA A 126 7.09 18.94 -1.57
CA ALA A 126 7.60 19.89 -2.53
C ALA A 126 6.95 21.29 -2.39
N GLU A 127 5.63 21.33 -2.20
CA GLU A 127 4.87 22.56 -1.93
C GLU A 127 5.30 23.22 -0.62
N THR A 128 5.51 22.45 0.46
CA THR A 128 5.91 22.98 1.77
C THR A 128 7.29 23.65 1.72
N PHE A 129 8.22 23.10 0.93
CA PHE A 129 9.57 23.63 0.78
C PHE A 129 9.74 24.57 -0.43
N GLY A 130 8.72 24.70 -1.29
CA GLY A 130 8.80 25.42 -2.56
C GLY A 130 9.85 24.86 -3.54
N SER A 131 10.20 23.58 -3.43
CA SER A 131 11.30 22.95 -4.19
C SER A 131 11.20 21.42 -4.18
N PHE A 132 11.67 20.77 -5.25
CA PHE A 132 11.87 19.31 -5.28
C PHE A 132 13.10 18.85 -4.50
N THR A 133 14.06 19.75 -4.26
CA THR A 133 15.27 19.46 -3.49
C THR A 133 14.99 19.77 -2.02
N THR A 134 14.57 18.75 -1.28
CA THR A 134 14.15 18.89 0.12
C THR A 134 15.03 18.04 1.03
N PRO A 135 15.10 18.36 2.34
CA PRO A 135 15.78 17.51 3.31
C PRO A 135 14.95 16.26 3.71
N VAL A 136 13.87 15.95 2.99
CA VAL A 136 12.94 14.87 3.31
C VAL A 136 13.22 13.64 2.44
N GLU A 137 13.46 12.50 3.08
CA GLU A 137 13.52 11.19 2.44
C GLU A 137 12.13 10.55 2.47
N ILE A 138 11.59 10.16 1.32
CA ILE A 138 10.30 9.46 1.22
C ILE A 138 10.57 8.03 0.77
N ILE A 139 10.21 7.07 1.62
CA ILE A 139 10.20 5.65 1.28
C ILE A 139 8.76 5.24 1.05
N ALA A 140 8.49 4.53 -0.03
CA ALA A 140 7.20 3.97 -0.34
C ALA A 140 7.35 2.46 -0.52
N SER A 141 6.48 1.67 0.12
CA SER A 141 6.54 0.23 -0.03
C SER A 141 5.18 -0.43 -0.18
N ASP A 142 5.20 -1.56 -0.85
CA ASP A 142 4.05 -2.45 -0.96
C ASP A 142 4.53 -3.91 -1.01
N ILE A 143 3.63 -4.85 -0.73
CA ILE A 143 3.89 -6.27 -0.93
C ILE A 143 3.73 -6.65 -2.40
N ASP A 144 2.86 -5.94 -3.13
CA ASP A 144 2.50 -6.23 -4.51
C ASP A 144 3.50 -5.59 -5.49
N SER A 145 4.28 -6.45 -6.15
CA SER A 145 5.33 -5.99 -7.07
C SER A 145 4.75 -5.32 -8.33
N ALA A 146 3.56 -5.73 -8.78
CA ALA A 146 2.96 -5.22 -10.01
C ALA A 146 2.43 -3.79 -9.83
N VAL A 147 1.93 -3.44 -8.64
CA VAL A 147 1.55 -2.05 -8.35
C VAL A 147 2.76 -1.17 -8.08
N LEU A 148 3.84 -1.71 -7.49
CA LEU A 148 5.11 -0.97 -7.36
C LEU A 148 5.71 -0.61 -8.72
N ASP A 149 5.66 -1.51 -9.71
CA ASP A 149 6.13 -1.21 -11.06
C ASP A 149 5.32 -0.06 -11.70
N LYS A 150 4.00 -0.04 -11.49
CA LYS A 150 3.13 1.07 -11.92
C LYS A 150 3.48 2.37 -11.20
N ALA A 151 3.70 2.31 -9.89
CA ALA A 151 4.07 3.45 -9.07
C ALA A 151 5.39 4.07 -9.53
N LYS A 152 6.42 3.24 -9.76
CA LYS A 152 7.73 3.67 -10.29
C LYS A 152 7.63 4.28 -11.70
N ALA A 153 6.77 3.74 -12.56
CA ALA A 153 6.51 4.32 -13.88
C ALA A 153 5.88 5.72 -13.75
N GLY A 154 4.99 5.90 -12.77
CA GLY A 154 4.31 7.15 -12.45
C GLY A 154 3.38 7.61 -13.57
N ILE A 155 2.78 6.66 -14.30
CA ILE A 155 1.89 6.92 -15.43
C ILE A 155 0.44 6.65 -15.01
N TYR A 156 -0.41 7.64 -15.18
CA TYR A 156 -1.82 7.61 -14.80
C TYR A 156 -2.72 8.07 -15.96
N THR A 157 -4.03 8.00 -15.76
CA THR A 157 -5.02 8.58 -16.68
C THR A 157 -5.52 9.92 -16.16
N GLN A 158 -6.14 10.72 -17.02
CA GLN A 158 -6.75 11.98 -16.61
C GLN A 158 -7.81 11.80 -15.50
N ASN A 159 -8.50 10.66 -15.48
CA ASN A 159 -9.50 10.32 -14.46
C ASN A 159 -8.90 10.06 -13.08
N ASN A 160 -7.60 9.74 -12.98
CA ASN A 160 -6.96 9.51 -11.68
C ASN A 160 -6.65 10.81 -10.93
N VAL A 161 -6.58 11.94 -11.62
CA VAL A 161 -6.09 13.23 -11.08
C VAL A 161 -7.17 14.31 -11.05
N THR A 162 -8.44 13.92 -11.09
CA THR A 162 -9.58 14.86 -11.06
C THR A 162 -9.62 15.70 -9.79
N ASP A 163 -8.99 15.23 -8.72
CA ASP A 163 -8.89 15.89 -7.42
C ASP A 163 -7.75 16.92 -7.31
N LEU A 164 -6.90 17.04 -8.34
CA LEU A 164 -5.76 17.96 -8.35
C LEU A 164 -6.14 19.31 -8.95
N SER A 165 -5.54 20.39 -8.43
CA SER A 165 -5.68 21.72 -9.02
C SER A 165 -4.95 21.82 -10.37
N GLN A 166 -5.27 22.82 -11.18
CA GLN A 166 -4.58 23.02 -12.46
C GLN A 166 -3.11 23.39 -12.26
N GLU A 167 -2.80 24.10 -11.18
CA GLU A 167 -1.45 24.45 -10.77
C GLU A 167 -0.65 23.19 -10.44
N GLN A 168 -1.20 22.30 -9.60
CA GLN A 168 -0.58 21.01 -9.28
C GLN A 168 -0.38 20.14 -10.53
N LEU A 169 -1.37 20.10 -11.43
CA LEU A 169 -1.25 19.35 -12.68
C LEU A 169 -0.13 19.91 -13.58
N LYS A 170 0.01 21.23 -13.64
CA LYS A 170 1.04 21.90 -14.44
C LYS A 170 2.43 21.70 -13.85
N GLU A 171 2.55 21.71 -12.53
CA GLU A 171 3.82 21.61 -11.82
C GLU A 171 4.32 20.16 -11.72
N PHE A 172 3.43 19.20 -11.42
CA PHE A 172 3.83 17.84 -11.05
C PHE A 172 3.60 16.79 -12.12
N PHE A 173 2.97 17.13 -13.26
CA PHE A 173 2.68 16.17 -14.32
C PHE A 173 3.03 16.68 -15.72
N HIS A 174 3.50 15.75 -16.56
CA HIS A 174 3.51 15.90 -18.01
C HIS A 174 2.25 15.28 -18.62
N ARG A 175 1.69 15.94 -19.64
CA ARG A 175 0.59 15.39 -20.45
C ARG A 175 1.16 14.61 -21.63
N GLY A 176 0.65 13.40 -21.84
CA GLY A 176 1.03 12.56 -22.97
C GLY A 176 0.47 13.11 -24.29
N ILE A 177 1.29 13.04 -25.34
CA ILE A 177 0.93 13.42 -26.71
C ILE A 177 1.03 12.22 -27.66
N GLY A 178 0.42 12.32 -28.85
CA GLY A 178 0.45 11.25 -29.87
C GLY A 178 -0.08 9.93 -29.33
N LEU A 179 0.72 8.86 -29.41
CA LEU A 179 0.37 7.52 -28.91
C LEU A 179 0.12 7.45 -27.39
N ASN A 180 0.51 8.49 -26.64
CA ASN A 180 0.28 8.60 -25.20
C ASN A 180 -0.85 9.57 -24.84
N HIS A 181 -1.65 10.02 -25.81
CA HIS A 181 -2.80 10.88 -25.55
C HIS A 181 -3.72 10.29 -24.48
N GLY A 182 -4.21 11.13 -23.55
CA GLY A 182 -5.04 10.74 -22.41
C GLY A 182 -4.27 10.14 -21.22
N LYS A 183 -2.97 9.89 -21.36
CA LYS A 183 -2.09 9.56 -20.23
C LYS A 183 -1.44 10.81 -19.67
N ILE A 184 -1.14 10.76 -18.39
CA ILE A 184 -0.34 11.75 -17.69
C ILE A 184 0.79 11.04 -16.95
N ARG A 185 1.90 11.72 -16.73
CA ARG A 185 3.04 11.14 -16.06
C ARG A 185 3.63 12.09 -15.04
N VAL A 186 3.91 11.59 -13.85
CA VAL A 186 4.59 12.35 -12.79
C VAL A 186 5.96 12.81 -13.29
N VAL A 187 6.27 14.10 -13.06
CA VAL A 187 7.54 14.70 -13.48
C VAL A 187 8.74 13.97 -12.88
N PRO A 188 9.87 13.85 -13.59
CA PRO A 188 11.05 13.13 -13.11
C PRO A 188 11.56 13.58 -11.73
N GLU A 189 11.47 14.87 -11.43
CA GLU A 189 11.92 15.50 -10.20
C GLU A 189 11.15 14.95 -9.00
N LEU A 190 9.81 14.94 -9.08
CA LEU A 190 8.95 14.40 -8.06
C LEU A 190 9.10 12.87 -7.91
N ARG A 191 9.32 12.15 -9.02
CA ARG A 191 9.60 10.70 -8.97
C ARG A 191 10.90 10.36 -8.25
N LYS A 192 11.93 11.20 -8.37
CA LYS A 192 13.21 11.01 -7.67
C LYS A 192 13.12 11.24 -6.16
N MET A 193 12.06 11.90 -5.67
CA MET A 193 11.85 12.11 -4.24
C MET A 193 11.40 10.83 -3.52
N VAL A 194 10.90 9.82 -4.25
CA VAL A 194 10.30 8.60 -3.67
C VAL A 194 11.16 7.37 -3.97
N ASP A 195 11.63 6.72 -2.92
CA ASP A 195 12.30 5.41 -3.00
C ASP A 195 11.29 4.27 -2.81
N PHE A 196 11.01 3.54 -3.90
CA PHE A 196 10.04 2.45 -3.90
C PHE A 196 10.68 1.09 -3.58
N ARG A 197 10.26 0.47 -2.48
CA ARG A 197 10.74 -0.82 -1.98
C ARG A 197 9.63 -1.85 -1.91
N GLN A 198 9.98 -3.12 -2.08
CA GLN A 198 9.04 -4.19 -1.83
C GLN A 198 9.17 -4.65 -0.37
N ASN A 199 8.10 -4.52 0.41
CA ASN A 199 8.07 -4.95 1.82
C ASN A 199 6.76 -5.66 2.15
N ASN A 200 6.87 -6.72 2.94
CA ASN A 200 5.72 -7.38 3.54
C ASN A 200 5.60 -6.93 5.00
N LEU A 201 4.49 -6.28 5.35
CA LEU A 201 4.26 -5.77 6.71
C LEU A 201 4.25 -6.88 7.77
N THR A 202 3.99 -8.14 7.40
CA THR A 202 4.02 -9.24 8.38
C THR A 202 5.42 -9.78 8.69
N HIS A 203 6.45 -9.37 7.93
CA HIS A 203 7.82 -9.75 8.25
C HIS A 203 8.26 -9.15 9.59
N SER A 204 9.15 -9.83 10.29
CA SER A 204 9.69 -9.37 11.58
C SER A 204 10.69 -8.23 11.46
N LYS A 205 11.14 -7.93 10.24
CA LYS A 205 12.06 -6.83 9.91
C LYS A 205 11.75 -6.35 8.50
N TRP A 206 11.82 -5.04 8.30
CA TRP A 206 11.76 -4.41 7.00
C TRP A 206 13.11 -3.81 6.65
N ASP A 207 13.40 -3.64 5.36
CA ASP A 207 14.51 -2.81 4.93
C ASP A 207 14.13 -1.32 5.06
N ILE A 208 13.91 -0.89 6.31
CA ILE A 208 13.55 0.47 6.71
C ILE A 208 14.39 0.79 7.94
N LYS A 209 15.31 1.75 7.81
CA LYS A 209 16.16 2.17 8.92
C LYS A 209 15.34 2.93 9.98
N PRO A 210 15.66 2.85 11.29
CA PRO A 210 15.01 3.61 12.35
C PRO A 210 15.10 5.13 12.17
N LEU A 211 14.36 5.88 12.99
CA LEU A 211 14.14 7.34 12.87
C LEU A 211 13.28 7.70 11.66
N ILE A 212 12.09 7.10 11.59
CA ILE A 212 11.04 7.48 10.66
C ILE A 212 10.13 8.49 11.38
N ASP A 213 10.21 9.76 10.98
CA ASP A 213 9.43 10.85 11.59
C ASP A 213 7.93 10.68 11.32
N VAL A 214 7.57 10.23 10.13
CA VAL A 214 6.16 10.10 9.71
C VAL A 214 5.91 8.75 9.05
N ILE A 215 4.88 8.04 9.50
CA ILE A 215 4.40 6.81 8.86
C ILE A 215 2.98 7.01 8.35
N PHE A 216 2.78 6.79 7.05
CA PHE A 216 1.48 6.58 6.44
C PHE A 216 1.24 5.08 6.30
N CYS A 217 0.26 4.55 7.00
CA CYS A 217 -0.16 3.15 6.92
C CYS A 217 -1.70 3.14 6.93
N ARG A 218 -2.27 3.51 5.78
CA ARG A 218 -3.70 3.78 5.63
C ARG A 218 -4.37 2.69 4.80
N ASN A 219 -5.56 2.28 5.23
CA ASN A 219 -6.45 1.35 4.50
C ASN A 219 -5.82 -0.02 4.17
N VAL A 220 -4.83 -0.46 4.96
CA VAL A 220 -4.15 -1.75 4.82
C VAL A 220 -4.32 -2.62 6.06
N MET A 221 -4.38 -2.02 7.26
CA MET A 221 -4.50 -2.76 8.51
C MET A 221 -5.82 -3.54 8.59
N ILE A 222 -6.84 -3.07 7.86
CA ILE A 222 -8.15 -3.71 7.72
C ILE A 222 -8.10 -5.13 7.13
N TYR A 223 -6.99 -5.52 6.49
CA TYR A 223 -6.79 -6.86 5.92
C TYR A 223 -6.15 -7.85 6.91
N PHE A 224 -5.73 -7.40 8.08
CA PHE A 224 -5.05 -8.22 9.08
C PHE A 224 -5.96 -8.46 10.29
N ASP A 225 -5.76 -9.60 10.98
CA ASP A 225 -6.37 -9.83 12.29
C ASP A 225 -5.81 -8.89 13.36
N LYS A 226 -6.46 -8.84 14.53
CA LYS A 226 -6.11 -7.88 15.59
C LYS A 226 -4.70 -8.07 16.14
N ASP A 227 -4.25 -9.31 16.30
CA ASP A 227 -2.91 -9.60 16.83
C ASP A 227 -1.83 -9.16 15.83
N THR A 228 -2.07 -9.41 14.54
CA THR A 228 -1.19 -8.97 13.45
C THR A 228 -1.16 -7.45 13.35
N GLN A 229 -2.32 -6.77 13.46
CA GLN A 229 -2.39 -5.29 13.48
C GLN A 229 -1.52 -4.71 14.61
N VAL A 230 -1.67 -5.23 15.84
CA VAL A 230 -0.90 -4.77 17.01
C VAL A 230 0.60 -5.02 16.82
N LYS A 231 0.98 -6.20 16.30
CA LYS A 231 2.38 -6.53 16.03
C LYS A 231 3.03 -5.62 14.99
N ILE A 232 2.31 -5.34 13.89
CA ILE A 232 2.79 -4.41 12.84
C ILE A 232 2.92 -3.01 13.42
N LEU A 233 1.90 -2.53 14.14
CA LEU A 233 1.90 -1.21 14.75
C LEU A 233 3.07 -1.06 15.73
N SER A 234 3.29 -2.03 16.62
CA SER A 234 4.40 -2.00 17.58
C SER A 234 5.75 -1.84 16.87
N GLN A 235 6.01 -2.63 15.83
CA GLN A 235 7.26 -2.53 15.05
C GLN A 235 7.40 -1.19 14.33
N MET A 236 6.30 -0.64 13.79
CA MET A 236 6.30 0.70 13.19
C MET A 236 6.65 1.77 14.21
N ILE A 237 6.01 1.72 15.38
CA ILE A 237 6.27 2.66 16.49
C ILE A 237 7.70 2.56 16.97
N ASP A 238 8.33 1.38 16.99
CA ASP A 238 9.75 1.20 17.31
C ASP A 238 10.70 1.97 16.39
N LEU A 239 10.32 2.20 15.12
CA LEU A 239 11.09 3.01 14.18
C LEU A 239 10.89 4.52 14.37
N MET A 240 9.87 4.94 15.10
CA MET A 240 9.47 6.36 15.20
C MET A 240 10.03 7.06 16.46
N PRO A 241 10.36 8.35 16.38
CA PRO A 241 10.62 9.18 17.56
C PRO A 241 9.30 9.51 18.29
N ALA A 242 9.39 9.93 19.55
CA ALA A 242 8.21 10.34 20.35
C ALA A 242 7.42 11.50 19.73
N THR A 243 8.09 12.34 18.94
CA THR A 243 7.51 13.48 18.22
C THR A 243 6.93 13.11 16.86
N GLY A 244 6.98 11.84 16.44
CA GLY A 244 6.55 11.42 15.11
C GLY A 244 5.03 11.44 14.90
N LEU A 245 4.60 11.30 13.65
CA LEU A 245 3.19 11.20 13.27
C LEU A 245 2.87 9.88 12.56
N TYR A 246 1.79 9.23 13.00
CA TYR A 246 1.24 8.04 12.36
C TYR A 246 -0.13 8.36 11.78
N PHE A 247 -0.29 8.11 10.48
CA PHE A 247 -1.52 8.32 9.74
C PHE A 247 -2.19 6.98 9.42
N ALA A 248 -3.42 6.81 9.93
CA ALA A 248 -4.25 5.63 9.69
C ALA A 248 -5.34 5.93 8.66
N GLY A 249 -5.98 4.90 8.10
CA GLY A 249 -7.14 5.06 7.22
C GLY A 249 -8.44 5.29 7.97
N HIS A 250 -9.46 5.82 7.30
CA HIS A 250 -10.75 6.22 7.90
C HIS A 250 -11.48 5.14 8.71
N SER A 251 -11.26 3.85 8.41
CA SER A 251 -11.89 2.71 9.10
C SER A 251 -10.97 2.05 10.13
N GLU A 252 -9.76 2.57 10.31
CA GLU A 252 -8.76 2.01 11.21
C GLU A 252 -8.79 2.78 12.53
N SER A 253 -8.87 2.03 13.63
CA SER A 253 -8.83 2.57 14.97
C SER A 253 -7.98 1.69 15.86
N PHE A 254 -7.09 2.34 16.62
CA PHE A 254 -6.14 1.70 17.53
C PHE A 254 -6.52 1.90 19.00
N SER A 255 -7.83 2.02 19.31
CA SER A 255 -8.29 2.17 20.69
C SER A 255 -7.83 1.03 21.61
N ASN A 256 -7.65 -0.18 21.08
CA ASN A 256 -7.12 -1.34 21.81
C ASN A 256 -5.58 -1.36 21.92
N ALA A 257 -4.89 -0.41 21.30
CA ALA A 257 -3.43 -0.28 21.30
C ALA A 257 -2.99 1.10 21.80
N GLY A 258 -3.74 1.69 22.74
CA GLY A 258 -3.44 3.00 23.33
C GLY A 258 -2.10 3.09 24.08
N HIS A 259 -1.49 1.94 24.40
CA HIS A 259 -0.14 1.86 24.96
C HIS A 259 0.96 2.05 23.90
N LEU A 260 0.64 1.97 22.60
CA LEU A 260 1.55 2.19 21.48
C LEU A 260 1.37 3.57 20.86
N VAL A 261 0.11 4.05 20.77
CA VAL A 261 -0.23 5.30 20.09
C VAL A 261 -1.31 6.08 20.83
N ALA A 262 -1.20 7.41 20.82
CA ALA A 262 -2.21 8.32 21.34
C ALA A 262 -2.85 9.13 20.20
N PRO A 263 -4.18 9.31 20.18
CA PRO A 263 -4.85 10.08 19.13
C PRO A 263 -4.50 11.57 19.21
N LEU A 264 -4.33 12.20 18.06
CA LEU A 264 -4.09 13.64 17.89
C LEU A 264 -5.16 14.35 17.05
N GLY A 265 -6.06 13.60 16.43
CA GLY A 265 -7.12 14.13 15.57
C GLY A 265 -7.77 13.01 14.78
N LYS A 266 -8.47 13.38 13.69
CA LYS A 266 -9.12 12.41 12.80
C LYS A 266 -8.07 11.49 12.17
N THR A 267 -8.05 10.23 12.60
CA THR A 267 -7.15 9.15 12.13
C THR A 267 -5.66 9.51 12.14
N LEU A 268 -5.29 10.43 13.02
CA LEU A 268 -3.92 10.89 13.25
C LEU A 268 -3.50 10.52 14.67
N TYR A 269 -2.30 9.99 14.79
CA TYR A 269 -1.77 9.49 16.06
C TYR A 269 -0.31 9.92 16.26
N ARG A 270 0.11 9.97 17.53
CA ARG A 270 1.52 10.05 17.92
C ARG A 270 1.98 8.76 18.61
N PRO A 271 3.26 8.38 18.45
CA PRO A 271 3.89 7.34 19.26
C PRO A 271 3.77 7.61 20.76
N VAL A 272 3.49 6.56 21.54
CA VAL A 272 3.66 6.56 23.00
C VAL A 272 5.03 5.95 23.28
N LYS A 273 5.98 6.78 23.73
CA LYS A 273 7.36 6.38 24.03
C LYS A 273 7.70 6.73 25.48
N GLY A 274 8.29 5.77 26.20
CA GLY A 274 8.52 5.86 27.64
C GLY A 274 7.29 5.40 28.42
N LYS A 275 7.49 4.58 29.46
CA LYS A 275 6.49 4.48 30.53
C LYS A 275 6.40 5.87 31.20
N PRO A 276 5.24 6.26 31.76
CA PRO A 276 5.21 7.38 32.70
C PRO A 276 6.26 7.20 33.80
#